data_AF-A0A3M1T8T3-F1
#
_entry.id   AF-A0A3M1T8T3-F1
#
_cell.length_a   1.000
_cell.length_b   1.000
_cell.length_c   1.000
_cell.angle_alpha   90.00
_cell.angle_beta   90.00
_cell.angle_gamma   90.00
#
_symmetry.space_group_name_H-M   'P 1'
#
loop_
_entity.id
_entity.type
_entity.pdbx_description
1 polymer ?
#
loop_
_entity_poly.entity_id
_entity_poly.type
_entity_poly.pdbx_seq_one_letter_code
_entity_poly.pdbx_strand_id
1 'polypeptide(L)'
;MNPESTPSPGSKSSFSAEDFANALEQHDYRFQKGQVVRGKVFQYDKDGAYVDIKGKSPAFLPAREASLHAVRELSEVLPLDEERDFLVIRDANADGQVTLSIRQMELKKVWDRLDELQKDSQPLEVRVSGTNRGGVTVDVDGLRGFIPRSHLIDRDNMDSLVGQAFMAVVLETDRDRNRVVLSQRQAAQA
;
A
#
# COMPACT_ATOMS: atom_id res chain seq x y z
N MET A 1 -39.71 4.79 58.73
CA MET A 1 -38.59 4.79 57.76
C MET A 1 -38.49 3.40 57.14
N ASN A 2 -38.84 3.27 55.86
CA ASN A 2 -38.44 2.17 54.97
C ASN A 2 -36.93 2.30 54.65
N PRO A 3 -36.32 1.42 53.84
CA PRO A 3 -36.32 -0.06 53.82
C PRO A 3 -34.86 -0.57 53.68
N GLU A 4 -34.60 -1.88 53.62
CA GLU A 4 -33.75 -2.47 52.57
C GLU A 4 -33.72 -3.99 52.75
N SER A 5 -34.59 -4.64 51.98
CA SER A 5 -34.46 -6.02 51.61
C SER A 5 -33.09 -6.22 50.96
N THR A 6 -32.27 -7.10 51.52
CA THR A 6 -31.17 -7.72 50.77
C THR A 6 -31.75 -8.78 49.83
N PRO A 7 -31.58 -8.65 48.51
CA PRO A 7 -31.42 -9.80 47.65
C PRO A 7 -29.91 -9.99 47.38
N SER A 8 -29.34 -11.08 47.89
CA SER A 8 -28.11 -11.66 47.32
C SER A 8 -28.49 -12.57 46.14
N PRO A 9 -27.50 -13.03 45.36
CA PRO A 9 -27.02 -12.44 44.11
C PRO A 9 -27.73 -13.10 42.91
N GLY A 10 -28.06 -12.30 41.89
CA GLY A 10 -28.51 -12.83 40.60
C GLY A 10 -27.40 -13.68 39.95
N SER A 11 -27.42 -14.99 40.21
CA SER A 11 -26.72 -15.97 39.40
C SER A 11 -27.65 -16.45 38.30
N LYS A 12 -27.29 -16.08 37.07
CA LYS A 12 -27.21 -16.93 35.87
C LYS A 12 -27.38 -16.04 34.64
N SER A 13 -26.30 -15.33 34.29
CA SER A 13 -26.03 -15.04 32.88
C SER A 13 -25.81 -16.39 32.21
N SER A 14 -26.89 -17.00 31.72
CA SER A 14 -26.83 -18.14 30.83
C SER A 14 -26.18 -17.64 29.55
N PHE A 15 -24.85 -17.68 29.49
CA PHE A 15 -24.10 -17.63 28.24
C PHE A 15 -24.55 -18.86 27.44
N SER A 16 -25.55 -18.68 26.59
CA SER A 16 -26.05 -19.74 25.74
C SER A 16 -24.99 -20.05 24.69
N ALA A 17 -24.95 -21.30 24.20
CA ALA A 17 -24.08 -21.65 23.08
C ALA A 17 -24.40 -20.79 21.84
N GLU A 18 -25.63 -20.28 21.75
CA GLU A 18 -26.12 -19.38 20.70
C GLU A 18 -25.60 -17.94 20.86
N ASP A 19 -25.47 -17.41 22.08
CA ASP A 19 -24.82 -16.11 22.32
C ASP A 19 -23.31 -16.19 22.03
N PHE A 20 -22.69 -17.34 22.35
CA PHE A 20 -21.29 -17.58 22.03
C PHE A 20 -21.08 -17.74 20.51
N ALA A 21 -22.00 -18.43 19.81
CA ALA A 21 -21.97 -18.56 18.36
C ALA A 21 -22.15 -17.20 17.66
N ASN A 22 -23.12 -16.38 18.08
CA ASN A 22 -23.33 -15.03 17.53
C ASN A 22 -22.15 -14.09 17.80
N ALA A 23 -21.51 -14.18 18.98
CA ALA A 23 -20.32 -13.40 19.29
C ALA A 23 -19.09 -13.85 18.46
N LEU A 24 -18.99 -15.14 18.12
CA LEU A 24 -17.98 -15.65 17.19
C LEU A 24 -18.26 -15.24 15.74
N GLU A 25 -19.52 -15.20 15.31
CA GLU A 25 -19.92 -14.81 13.96
C GLU A 25 -19.75 -13.31 13.69
N GLN A 26 -19.89 -12.45 14.72
CA GLN A 26 -19.62 -11.01 14.58
C GLN A 26 -18.14 -10.67 14.39
N HIS A 27 -17.23 -11.58 14.75
CA HIS A 27 -15.80 -11.46 14.52
C HIS A 27 -15.36 -12.40 13.40
N ASP A 28 -15.92 -12.18 12.22
CA ASP A 28 -15.38 -12.73 10.98
C ASP A 28 -14.01 -12.06 10.74
N TYR A 29 -12.96 -12.59 11.37
CA TYR A 29 -11.54 -12.27 11.08
C TYR A 29 -11.15 -12.81 9.69
N ARG A 30 -12.05 -12.65 8.71
CA ARG A 30 -11.75 -12.81 7.30
C ARG A 30 -10.98 -11.58 6.89
N PHE A 31 -9.66 -11.70 6.95
CA PHE A 31 -8.77 -10.77 6.28
C PHE A 31 -9.18 -10.71 4.81
N GLN A 32 -9.80 -9.60 4.42
CA GLN A 32 -10.26 -9.39 3.05
C GLN A 32 -9.08 -8.93 2.19
N LYS A 33 -9.07 -9.32 0.91
CA LYS A 33 -8.11 -8.77 -0.07
C LYS A 33 -8.22 -7.26 -0.09
N GLY A 34 -7.09 -6.57 0.03
CA GLY A 34 -7.01 -5.11 0.08
C GLY A 34 -7.16 -4.50 1.48
N GLN A 35 -7.31 -5.31 2.52
CA GLN A 35 -7.28 -4.83 3.90
C GLN A 35 -5.85 -4.58 4.37
N VAL A 36 -5.64 -3.48 5.09
CA VAL A 36 -4.39 -3.20 5.80
C VAL A 36 -4.45 -3.88 7.17
N VAL A 37 -3.46 -4.71 7.46
CA VAL A 37 -3.34 -5.46 8.71
C VAL A 37 -2.02 -5.11 9.38
N ARG A 38 -2.03 -4.97 10.70
CA ARG A 38 -0.80 -4.79 11.47
C ARG A 38 -0.29 -6.15 11.90
N GLY A 39 0.98 -6.42 11.62
CA GLY A 39 1.59 -7.70 11.97
C GLY A 39 3.02 -7.54 12.44
N LYS A 40 3.51 -8.56 13.15
CA LYS A 40 4.85 -8.62 13.69
C LYS A 40 5.67 -9.67 12.95
N VAL A 41 6.83 -9.28 12.42
CA VAL A 41 7.71 -10.26 11.75
C VAL A 41 8.36 -11.14 12.79
N PHE A 42 8.17 -12.46 12.72
CA PHE A 42 8.78 -13.39 13.66
C PHE A 42 9.88 -14.24 13.02
N GLN A 43 9.89 -14.38 11.70
CA GLN A 43 10.87 -15.21 11.00
C GLN A 43 11.13 -14.71 9.59
N TYR A 44 12.39 -14.77 9.14
CA TYR A 44 12.77 -14.63 7.73
C TYR A 44 13.08 -15.99 7.13
N ASP A 45 12.79 -16.12 5.85
CA ASP A 45 13.19 -17.22 4.98
C ASP A 45 13.89 -16.64 3.74
N LYS A 46 14.49 -17.49 2.91
CA LYS A 46 15.16 -17.09 1.67
C LYS A 46 14.19 -16.49 0.65
N ASP A 47 12.96 -16.98 0.66
CA ASP A 47 11.91 -16.58 -0.29
C ASP A 47 10.98 -15.48 0.27
N GLY A 48 11.09 -15.12 1.56
CA GLY A 48 10.19 -14.15 2.19
C GLY A 48 10.33 -14.02 3.71
N ALA A 49 9.28 -13.50 4.35
CA ALA A 49 9.19 -13.32 5.80
C ALA A 49 7.83 -13.82 6.30
N TYR A 50 7.80 -14.39 7.50
CA TYR A 50 6.57 -14.74 8.17
C TYR A 50 6.18 -13.66 9.17
N VAL A 51 4.93 -13.25 9.09
CA VAL A 51 4.36 -12.17 9.88
C VAL A 51 3.18 -12.72 10.67
N ASP A 52 3.19 -12.50 11.98
CA ASP A 52 2.02 -12.77 12.82
C ASP A 52 1.07 -11.58 12.74
N ILE A 53 -0.12 -11.80 12.18
CA ILE A 53 -1.17 -10.78 12.01
C ILE A 53 -2.28 -10.90 13.05
N LYS A 54 -2.01 -11.50 14.22
CA LYS A 54 -3.01 -11.78 15.28
C LYS A 54 -4.22 -12.57 14.74
N GLY A 55 -3.97 -13.35 13.69
CA GLY A 55 -4.95 -14.14 12.96
C GLY A 55 -4.91 -15.62 13.37
N LYS A 56 -5.76 -16.43 12.73
CA LYS A 56 -5.74 -17.89 12.92
C LYS A 56 -4.47 -18.56 12.37
N SER A 57 -3.79 -17.91 11.45
CA SER A 57 -2.62 -18.44 10.76
C SER A 57 -1.61 -17.33 10.47
N PRO A 58 -0.30 -17.67 10.42
CA PRO A 58 0.71 -16.70 10.07
C PRO A 58 0.55 -16.28 8.61
N ALA A 59 0.89 -15.02 8.36
CA ALA A 59 0.97 -14.48 7.02
C ALA A 59 2.37 -14.68 6.42
N PHE A 60 2.42 -14.81 5.10
CA PHE A 60 3.64 -14.89 4.32
C PHE A 60 3.82 -13.61 3.51
N LEU A 61 4.98 -12.97 3.67
CA LEU A 61 5.41 -11.80 2.91
C LEU A 61 6.54 -12.22 1.98
N PRO A 62 6.31 -12.34 0.66
CA PRO A 62 7.37 -12.66 -0.29
C PRO A 62 8.47 -11.59 -0.29
N ALA A 63 9.73 -11.99 -0.47
CA ALA A 63 10.87 -11.07 -0.49
C ALA A 63 10.68 -9.92 -1.50
N ARG A 64 10.16 -10.26 -2.69
CA ARG A 64 9.85 -9.32 -3.78
C ARG A 64 8.74 -8.29 -3.45
N GLU A 65 7.91 -8.59 -2.46
CA GLU A 65 6.76 -7.76 -2.04
C GLU A 65 7.07 -6.95 -0.76
N ALA A 66 8.24 -7.16 -0.17
CA ALA A 66 8.66 -6.48 1.06
C ALA A 66 9.06 -5.02 0.85
N SER A 67 9.40 -4.61 -0.38
CA SER A 67 9.68 -3.21 -0.71
C SER A 67 9.36 -2.88 -2.17
N LEU A 68 9.00 -1.63 -2.41
CA LEU A 68 8.88 -1.06 -3.76
C LEU A 68 10.24 -0.94 -4.46
N HIS A 69 11.32 -0.70 -3.71
CA HIS A 69 12.68 -0.55 -4.21
C HIS A 69 13.42 -1.89 -4.15
N ALA A 70 14.37 -2.09 -5.05
CA ALA A 70 15.23 -3.28 -5.05
C ALA A 70 16.18 -3.23 -3.84
N VAL A 71 15.74 -3.75 -2.70
CA VAL A 71 16.57 -3.87 -1.50
C VAL A 71 17.39 -5.14 -1.57
N ARG A 72 18.65 -5.04 -1.17
CA ARG A 72 19.55 -6.20 -1.07
C ARG A 72 19.18 -7.12 0.09
N GLU A 73 18.67 -6.55 1.20
CA GLU A 73 18.31 -7.31 2.39
C GLU A 73 16.94 -6.90 2.94
N LEU A 74 16.09 -7.90 3.18
CA LEU A 74 14.77 -7.71 3.80
C LEU A 74 14.90 -7.20 5.24
N SER A 75 15.95 -7.61 5.93
CA SER A 75 16.24 -7.28 7.33
C SER A 75 16.50 -5.79 7.56
N GLU A 76 16.93 -5.05 6.55
CA GLU A 76 17.11 -3.58 6.63
C GLU A 76 15.76 -2.85 6.57
N VAL A 77 14.79 -3.37 5.82
CA VAL A 77 13.48 -2.72 5.63
C VAL A 77 12.48 -3.14 6.69
N LEU A 78 12.56 -4.40 7.10
CA LEU A 78 11.75 -5.03 8.11
C LEU A 78 12.70 -5.64 9.14
N PRO A 79 12.86 -5.03 10.31
CA PRO A 79 13.51 -5.68 11.44
C PRO A 79 12.65 -6.81 12.01
N LEU A 80 13.31 -7.84 12.57
CA LEU A 80 12.61 -8.86 13.34
C LEU A 80 11.92 -8.21 14.52
N ASP A 81 10.74 -8.73 14.86
CA ASP A 81 9.95 -8.30 16.00
C ASP A 81 9.34 -6.89 15.86
N GLU A 82 9.46 -6.24 14.69
CA GLU A 82 8.82 -4.96 14.41
C GLU A 82 7.35 -5.17 14.00
N GLU A 83 6.43 -4.41 14.63
CA GLU A 83 5.06 -4.29 14.15
C GLU A 83 5.00 -3.29 12.99
N ARG A 84 4.55 -3.76 11.83
CA ARG A 84 4.32 -2.95 10.63
C ARG A 84 2.94 -3.18 10.07
N ASP A 85 2.48 -2.20 9.31
CA ASP A 85 1.25 -2.32 8.54
C ASP A 85 1.56 -2.98 7.20
N PHE A 86 0.78 -3.99 6.83
CA PHE A 86 0.90 -4.76 5.60
C PHE A 86 -0.44 -4.82 4.86
N LEU A 87 -0.41 -4.91 3.53
CA LEU A 87 -1.63 -5.09 2.75
C LEU A 87 -1.83 -6.57 2.44
N VAL A 88 -3.05 -7.07 2.66
CA VAL A 88 -3.45 -8.42 2.28
C VAL A 88 -3.69 -8.47 0.78
N ILE A 89 -2.85 -9.18 0.04
CA ILE A 89 -2.97 -9.32 -1.42
C ILE A 89 -3.66 -10.61 -1.84
N ARG A 90 -3.56 -11.66 -1.02
CA ARG A 90 -4.27 -12.91 -1.20
C ARG A 90 -4.92 -13.33 0.10
N ASP A 91 -6.11 -13.87 -0.04
CA ASP A 91 -6.88 -14.51 1.01
C ASP A 91 -6.15 -15.74 1.56
N ALA A 92 -6.65 -16.24 2.69
CA ALA A 92 -6.16 -17.48 3.29
C ALA A 92 -6.31 -18.64 2.29
N ASN A 93 -5.19 -19.26 1.93
CA ASN A 93 -5.20 -20.50 1.14
C ASN A 93 -5.82 -21.66 1.97
N ALA A 94 -5.90 -22.86 1.41
CA ALA A 94 -6.40 -24.05 2.10
C ALA A 94 -5.69 -24.32 3.45
N ASP A 95 -4.44 -23.90 3.59
CA ASP A 95 -3.63 -24.02 4.81
C ASP A 95 -3.77 -22.83 5.78
N GLY A 96 -4.68 -21.89 5.51
CA GLY A 96 -4.88 -20.69 6.32
C GLY A 96 -3.87 -19.56 6.08
N GLN A 97 -2.80 -19.80 5.32
CA GLN A 97 -1.75 -18.82 5.07
C GLN A 97 -2.25 -17.67 4.19
N VAL A 98 -2.09 -16.44 4.68
CA VAL A 98 -2.43 -15.19 3.99
C VAL A 98 -1.19 -14.62 3.32
N THR A 99 -1.29 -14.07 2.11
CA THR A 99 -0.14 -13.40 1.47
C THR A 99 -0.23 -11.90 1.68
N LEU A 100 0.86 -11.32 2.19
CA LEU A 100 1.01 -9.89 2.44
C LEU A 100 1.92 -9.24 1.41
N SER A 101 1.77 -7.91 1.27
CA SER A 101 2.69 -7.07 0.51
C SER A 101 2.76 -5.68 1.15
N ILE A 102 3.99 -5.18 1.33
CA ILE A 102 4.23 -3.76 1.63
C ILE A 102 4.21 -2.97 0.32
N ARG A 103 4.84 -3.52 -0.73
CA ARG A 103 4.93 -2.90 -2.06
C ARG A 103 3.58 -2.47 -2.60
N GLN A 104 2.56 -3.33 -2.51
CA GLN A 104 1.21 -3.02 -2.98
C GLN A 104 0.54 -1.92 -2.15
N MET A 105 0.83 -1.85 -0.84
CA MET A 105 0.35 -0.74 0.01
C MET A 105 0.95 0.59 -0.45
N GLU A 106 2.27 0.62 -0.66
CA GLU A 106 2.99 1.80 -1.13
C GLU A 106 2.48 2.22 -2.50
N LEU A 107 2.36 1.27 -3.45
CA LEU A 107 1.78 1.52 -4.78
C LEU A 107 0.39 2.13 -4.67
N LYS A 108 -0.49 1.56 -3.83
CA LYS A 108 -1.84 2.09 -3.64
C LYS A 108 -1.81 3.52 -3.13
N LYS A 109 -0.98 3.82 -2.12
CA LYS A 109 -0.81 5.19 -1.59
C LYS A 109 -0.30 6.15 -2.65
N VAL A 110 0.66 5.72 -3.47
CA VAL A 110 1.18 6.53 -4.58
C VAL A 110 0.06 6.79 -5.61
N TRP A 111 -0.74 5.78 -5.96
CA TRP A 111 -1.88 5.96 -6.86
C TRP A 111 -2.94 6.91 -6.30
N ASP A 112 -3.29 6.76 -5.02
CA ASP A 112 -4.25 7.65 -4.36
C ASP A 112 -3.71 9.09 -4.35
N ARG A 113 -2.41 9.27 -4.06
CA ARG A 113 -1.72 10.57 -4.15
C ARG A 113 -1.75 11.13 -5.58
N LEU A 114 -1.49 10.32 -6.60
CA LEU A 114 -1.53 10.75 -8.00
C LEU A 114 -2.95 11.16 -8.44
N ASP A 115 -3.98 10.46 -7.94
CA ASP A 115 -5.40 10.77 -8.18
C ASP A 115 -5.78 12.13 -7.57
N GLU A 116 -5.32 12.39 -6.33
CA GLU A 116 -5.46 13.69 -5.66
C GLU A 116 -4.73 14.80 -6.41
N LEU A 117 -3.46 14.58 -6.78
CA LEU A 117 -2.67 15.56 -7.56
C LEU A 117 -3.30 15.86 -8.93
N GLN A 118 -3.90 14.85 -9.57
CA GLN A 118 -4.65 15.04 -10.82
C GLN A 118 -5.89 15.91 -10.59
N LYS A 119 -6.67 15.64 -9.53
CA LYS A 119 -7.87 16.42 -9.19
C LYS A 119 -7.53 17.87 -8.85
N ASP A 120 -6.47 18.08 -8.08
CA ASP A 120 -6.03 19.39 -7.64
C ASP A 120 -5.12 20.10 -8.67
N SER A 121 -4.79 19.41 -9.78
CA SER A 121 -3.85 19.88 -10.81
C SER A 121 -2.53 20.40 -10.22
N GLN A 122 -2.06 19.76 -9.15
CA GLN A 122 -0.87 20.20 -8.43
C GLN A 122 0.41 19.75 -9.13
N PRO A 123 1.45 20.60 -9.17
CA PRO A 123 2.74 20.23 -9.71
C PRO A 123 3.48 19.30 -8.74
N LEU A 124 3.97 18.17 -9.26
CA LEU A 124 4.77 17.19 -8.53
C LEU A 124 6.19 17.16 -9.09
N GLU A 125 7.18 17.02 -8.21
CA GLU A 125 8.56 16.80 -8.61
C GLU A 125 8.75 15.40 -9.18
N VAL A 126 9.22 15.31 -10.42
CA VAL A 126 9.47 14.04 -11.12
C VAL A 126 10.88 14.02 -11.67
N ARG A 127 11.54 12.85 -11.64
CA ARG A 127 12.90 12.69 -12.16
C ARG A 127 12.89 12.03 -13.52
N VAL A 128 13.60 12.58 -14.49
CA VAL A 128 13.72 11.93 -15.80
C VAL A 128 14.60 10.69 -15.71
N SER A 129 14.04 9.54 -16.10
CA SER A 129 14.76 8.28 -16.20
C SER A 129 15.27 8.00 -17.62
N GLY A 130 14.64 8.57 -18.66
CA GLY A 130 15.11 8.42 -20.03
C GLY A 130 14.30 9.21 -21.05
N THR A 131 14.73 9.17 -22.31
CA THR A 131 14.09 9.87 -23.42
C THR A 131 13.80 8.90 -24.57
N ASN A 132 12.70 9.14 -25.29
CA ASN A 132 12.24 8.36 -26.45
C ASN A 132 11.81 9.31 -27.57
N ARG A 133 11.66 8.79 -28.80
CA ARG A 133 11.30 9.60 -29.99
C ARG A 133 9.96 10.37 -29.85
N GLY A 134 9.07 9.92 -28.96
CA GLY A 134 7.77 10.56 -28.72
C GLY A 134 7.70 11.47 -27.48
N GLY A 135 8.71 11.46 -26.60
CA GLY A 135 8.63 12.13 -25.31
C GLY A 135 9.66 11.62 -24.30
N VAL A 136 9.51 12.02 -23.04
CA VAL A 136 10.44 11.75 -21.95
C VAL A 136 9.78 10.81 -20.95
N THR A 137 10.52 9.81 -20.48
CA THR A 137 10.09 8.91 -19.40
C THR A 137 10.63 9.45 -18.09
N VAL A 138 9.75 9.59 -17.11
CA VAL A 138 10.07 10.07 -15.77
C VAL A 138 9.76 8.98 -14.74
N ASP A 139 10.43 9.01 -13.61
CA ASP A 139 10.15 8.19 -12.44
C ASP A 139 9.46 9.07 -11.38
N VAL A 140 8.35 8.56 -10.85
CA VAL A 140 7.50 9.24 -9.87
C VAL A 140 7.23 8.27 -8.73
N ASP A 141 7.93 8.45 -7.60
CA ASP A 141 7.80 7.58 -6.42
C ASP A 141 7.84 6.06 -6.77
N GLY A 142 8.66 5.65 -7.76
CA GLY A 142 8.79 4.26 -8.21
C GLY A 142 7.83 3.82 -9.32
N LEU A 143 6.97 4.72 -9.82
CA LEU A 143 6.12 4.52 -10.99
C LEU A 143 6.73 5.17 -12.25
N ARG A 144 6.44 4.58 -13.42
CA ARG A 144 6.90 5.12 -14.70
C ARG A 144 5.92 6.15 -15.25
N GLY A 145 6.32 7.40 -15.26
CA GLY A 145 5.65 8.50 -15.94
C GLY A 145 6.13 8.68 -17.38
N PHE A 146 5.30 9.30 -18.21
CA PHE A 146 5.60 9.67 -19.59
C PHE A 146 5.11 11.07 -19.88
N ILE A 147 5.97 11.90 -20.46
CA ILE A 147 5.67 13.27 -20.85
C ILE A 147 5.85 13.36 -22.37
N PRO A 148 4.78 13.58 -23.15
CA PRO A 148 4.91 13.73 -24.59
C PRO A 148 5.65 15.02 -24.92
N ARG A 149 6.40 15.01 -26.04
CA ARG A 149 7.22 16.16 -26.47
C ARG A 149 6.42 17.46 -26.60
N SER A 150 5.14 17.38 -26.96
CA SER A 150 4.24 18.55 -27.08
C SER A 150 3.98 19.28 -25.75
N HIS A 151 4.20 18.61 -24.62
CA HIS A 151 4.02 19.15 -23.27
C HIS A 151 5.33 19.46 -22.55
N LEU A 152 6.48 19.38 -23.25
CA LEU A 152 7.76 19.86 -22.77
C LEU A 152 7.96 21.33 -23.12
N ILE A 153 8.55 22.07 -22.18
CA ILE A 153 8.90 23.49 -22.38
C ILE A 153 10.18 23.56 -23.23
N ASP A 154 11.20 22.76 -22.87
CA ASP A 154 12.45 22.65 -23.63
C ASP A 154 12.37 21.52 -24.67
N ARG A 155 12.03 21.90 -25.90
CA ARG A 155 11.89 20.99 -27.04
C ARG A 155 13.22 20.54 -27.64
N ASP A 156 14.31 21.21 -27.31
CA ASP A 156 15.61 21.11 -27.98
C ASP A 156 16.67 20.33 -27.18
N ASN A 157 16.46 20.08 -25.88
CA ASN A 157 17.46 19.45 -25.00
C ASN A 157 16.95 18.20 -24.27
N MET A 158 16.29 17.30 -25.01
CA MET A 158 15.70 16.07 -24.44
C MET A 158 16.74 15.14 -23.80
N ASP A 159 17.97 15.09 -24.33
CA ASP A 159 19.07 14.30 -23.76
C ASP A 159 19.68 14.94 -22.50
N SER A 160 19.71 16.27 -22.42
CA SER A 160 20.24 17.02 -21.26
C SER A 160 19.30 16.99 -20.05
N LEU A 161 18.02 16.70 -20.27
CA LEU A 161 17.01 16.55 -19.21
C LEU A 161 17.10 15.18 -18.52
N VAL A 162 17.78 14.20 -19.10
CA VAL A 162 17.92 12.86 -18.50
C VAL A 162 18.68 12.97 -17.17
N GLY A 163 18.06 12.49 -16.09
CA GLY A 163 18.59 12.59 -14.73
C GLY A 163 18.26 13.90 -13.99
N GLN A 164 17.64 14.89 -14.66
CA GLN A 164 17.15 16.09 -14.00
C GLN A 164 15.79 15.85 -13.34
N ALA A 165 15.53 16.57 -12.25
CA ALA A 165 14.23 16.62 -11.62
C ALA A 165 13.55 17.95 -11.96
N PHE A 166 12.27 17.90 -12.32
CA PHE A 166 11.46 19.09 -12.57
C PHE A 166 10.01 18.88 -12.13
N MET A 167 9.28 19.98 -12.01
CA MET A 167 7.87 19.96 -11.66
C MET A 167 7.01 19.61 -12.87
N ALA A 168 6.11 18.65 -12.72
CA ALA A 168 5.14 18.26 -13.75
C ALA A 168 3.76 18.02 -13.12
N VAL A 169 2.70 18.34 -13.85
CA VAL A 169 1.32 18.09 -13.42
C VAL A 169 0.84 16.78 -14.02
N VAL A 170 0.10 15.99 -13.24
CA VAL A 170 -0.51 14.72 -13.68
C VAL A 170 -1.70 15.04 -14.58
N LEU A 171 -1.66 14.57 -15.83
CA LEU A 171 -2.79 14.69 -16.76
C LEU A 171 -3.71 13.48 -16.67
N GLU A 172 -3.09 12.29 -16.67
CA GLU A 172 -3.81 11.03 -16.79
C GLU A 172 -3.02 9.93 -16.08
N THR A 173 -3.72 9.07 -15.35
CA THR A 173 -3.15 7.92 -14.64
C THR A 173 -3.72 6.62 -15.20
N ASP A 174 -2.86 5.73 -15.68
CA ASP A 174 -3.22 4.37 -16.13
C ASP A 174 -2.70 3.35 -15.11
N ARG A 175 -3.61 2.89 -14.24
CA ARG A 175 -3.31 1.93 -13.16
C ARG A 175 -3.00 0.54 -13.71
N ASP A 176 -3.65 0.12 -14.80
CA ASP A 176 -3.45 -1.20 -15.42
C ASP A 176 -2.04 -1.35 -16.00
N ARG A 177 -1.51 -0.30 -16.63
CA ARG A 177 -0.18 -0.31 -17.26
C ARG A 177 0.95 0.21 -16.39
N ASN A 178 0.65 0.58 -15.14
CA ASN A 178 1.58 1.29 -14.26
C ASN A 178 2.24 2.50 -14.94
N ARG A 179 1.43 3.26 -15.69
CA ARG A 179 1.89 4.39 -16.49
C ARG A 179 1.14 5.65 -16.11
N VAL A 180 1.86 6.75 -15.97
CA VAL A 180 1.27 8.07 -15.71
C VAL A 180 1.63 8.99 -16.86
N VAL A 181 0.71 9.80 -17.34
CA VAL A 181 0.98 10.87 -18.30
C VAL A 181 1.07 12.19 -17.56
N LEU A 182 2.21 12.85 -17.67
CA LEU A 182 2.46 14.12 -17.01
C LEU A 182 2.71 15.24 -18.05
N SER A 183 2.57 16.48 -17.61
CA SER A 183 2.77 17.68 -18.42
C SER A 183 3.61 18.71 -17.69
N GLN A 184 4.77 19.02 -18.24
CA GLN A 184 5.62 20.10 -17.74
C GLN A 184 5.01 21.48 -18.09
N ARG A 185 4.40 21.60 -19.27
CA ARG A 185 3.81 22.86 -19.74
C ARG A 185 2.67 23.36 -18.82
N GLN A 186 1.83 22.45 -18.32
CA GLN A 186 0.79 22.84 -17.36
C GLN A 186 1.38 23.26 -16.02
N ALA A 187 2.45 22.61 -15.56
CA ALA A 187 3.13 22.99 -14.33
C ALA A 187 3.74 24.40 -14.38
N ALA A 188 4.12 24.89 -15.56
CA ALA A 188 4.60 26.27 -15.73
C ALA A 188 3.49 27.30 -15.99
N GLN A 189 2.24 26.85 -16.17
CA GLN A 189 1.08 27.72 -16.38
C GLN A 189 0.15 27.79 -15.16
N ALA A 190 0.31 26.89 -14.20
CA ALA A 190 -0.34 26.90 -12.89
C ALA A 190 0.48 27.71 -11.89
#